data_AF-A0A1F8UQY0-F1
#
_entry.id   AF-A0A1F8UQY0-F1
#
_cell.length_a   1.000
_cell.length_b   1.000
_cell.length_c   1.000
_cell.angle_alpha   90.00
_cell.angle_beta   90.00
_cell.angle_gamma   90.00
#
_symmetry.space_group_name_H-M   'P 1'
#
loop_
_entity.id
_entity.type
_entity.pdbx_description
1 polymer ?
#
loop_
_entity_poly.entity_id
_entity_poly.type
_entity_poly.pdbx_seq_one_letter_code
_entity_poly.pdbx_strand_id
1 'polypeptide(L)'
;TLSPIIVRQHERESNKDDYILWSHEDFIATLKDSIESSYKEFAKTDEIKEQINSLVIEPLKMKKTIVFHQLKKVKTGMNANLGIIKLQGDKELLEFVVKAGLGSRRSMGFGMLEVIG
;
A
#
# COMPACT_ATOMS: atom_id res chain seq x y z
N THR A 1 9.04 -6.74 -4.00
CA THR A 1 7.68 -6.72 -4.56
C THR A 1 7.79 -6.95 -6.04
N LEU A 2 6.82 -7.66 -6.63
CA LEU A 2 6.80 -7.95 -8.06
C LEU A 2 6.25 -6.78 -8.89
N SER A 3 5.42 -5.94 -8.28
CA SER A 3 5.03 -4.65 -8.86
C SER A 3 5.20 -3.50 -7.85
N PRO A 4 5.24 -2.23 -8.32
CA PRO A 4 5.39 -1.09 -7.43
C PRO A 4 4.18 -0.96 -6.50
N ILE A 5 4.44 -0.64 -5.24
CA ILE A 5 3.41 -0.28 -4.25
C ILE A 5 3.08 1.20 -4.42
N ILE A 6 1.80 1.49 -4.65
CA ILE A 6 1.26 2.85 -4.63
C ILE A 6 0.66 3.09 -3.25
N VAL A 7 1.16 4.10 -2.53
CA VAL A 7 0.53 4.57 -1.29
C VAL A 7 -0.07 5.92 -1.60
N ARG A 8 -1.40 6.01 -1.52
CA ARG A 8 -2.16 7.17 -1.93
C ARG A 8 -2.88 7.76 -0.72
N GLN A 9 -2.64 9.03 -0.48
CA GLN A 9 -3.47 9.85 0.39
C GLN A 9 -4.33 10.75 -0.49
N HIS A 10 -5.65 10.73 -0.28
CA HIS A 10 -6.57 11.54 -1.06
C HIS A 10 -7.04 12.72 -0.22
N GLU A 11 -6.68 13.93 -0.64
CA GLU A 11 -7.11 15.17 0.00
C GLU A 11 -8.47 15.60 -0.60
N ARG A 12 -9.52 15.51 0.22
CA ARG A 12 -10.91 15.69 -0.24
C ARG A 12 -11.19 17.14 -0.62
N GLU A 13 -10.63 18.09 0.11
CA GLU A 13 -10.91 19.52 -0.11
C GLU A 13 -10.33 20.02 -1.43
N SER A 14 -9.10 19.58 -1.74
CA SER A 14 -8.41 19.99 -2.96
C SER A 14 -8.62 19.04 -4.14
N ASN A 15 -9.28 17.89 -3.91
CA ASN A 15 -9.44 16.79 -4.86
C ASN A 15 -8.11 16.37 -5.50
N LYS A 16 -7.06 16.26 -4.68
CA LYS A 16 -5.72 15.86 -5.10
C LYS A 16 -5.31 14.54 -4.45
N ASP A 17 -4.54 13.78 -5.21
CA ASP A 17 -3.91 12.56 -4.74
C ASP A 17 -2.44 12.82 -4.47
N ASP A 18 -2.00 12.60 -3.24
CA ASP A 18 -0.60 12.56 -2.86
C ASP A 18 -0.09 11.12 -2.86
N TYR A 19 1.07 10.93 -3.46
CA TYR A 19 1.71 9.63 -3.64
C TYR A 19 2.94 9.52 -2.74
N ILE A 20 2.77 8.81 -1.63
CA ILE A 20 3.70 8.78 -0.51
C ILE A 20 4.82 7.78 -0.79
N LEU A 21 6.06 8.20 -0.52
CA LEU A 21 7.24 7.37 -0.67
C LEU A 21 7.60 6.70 0.65
N TRP A 22 8.27 5.55 0.57
CA TRP A 22 8.78 4.78 1.70
C TRP A 22 9.67 5.58 2.67
N SER A 23 10.25 6.69 2.19
CA SER A 23 11.11 7.58 2.94
C SER A 23 10.36 8.70 3.68
N HIS A 24 9.05 8.83 3.48
CA HIS A 24 8.24 9.82 4.19
C HIS A 24 7.79 9.25 5.54
N GLU A 25 7.64 10.12 6.53
CA GLU A 25 7.28 9.74 7.91
C GLU A 25 5.87 9.13 8.01
N ASP A 26 4.96 9.57 7.16
CA ASP A 26 3.55 9.14 7.09
C ASP A 26 3.35 7.81 6.34
N PHE A 27 4.37 7.30 5.64
CA PHE A 27 4.27 6.12 4.77
C PHE A 27 3.63 4.91 5.46
N ILE A 28 4.10 4.59 6.67
CA ILE A 28 3.62 3.41 7.41
C ILE A 28 2.18 3.61 7.86
N ALA A 29 1.83 4.80 8.35
CA ALA A 29 0.48 5.11 8.79
C ALA A 29 -0.51 5.02 7.62
N THR A 30 -0.22 5.70 6.50
CA THR A 30 -1.12 5.66 5.33
C THR A 30 -1.22 4.27 4.72
N LEU A 31 -0.14 3.49 4.75
CA LEU A 31 -0.18 2.11 4.27
C LEU A 31 -1.06 1.23 5.17
N LYS A 32 -0.97 1.38 6.50
CA LYS A 32 -1.84 0.69 7.44
C LYS A 32 -3.32 1.05 7.23
N ASP A 33 -3.64 2.33 7.06
CA ASP A 33 -5.01 2.77 6.78
C ASP A 33 -5.56 2.14 5.49
N SER A 34 -4.73 2.03 4.46
CA SER A 34 -5.08 1.38 3.20
C SER A 34 -5.32 -0.12 3.39
N ILE A 35 -4.50 -0.81 4.20
CA ILE A 35 -4.67 -2.23 4.50
C ILE A 35 -5.97 -2.42 5.28
N GLU A 36 -6.17 -1.66 6.37
CA GLU A 36 -7.35 -1.71 7.22
C GLU A 36 -8.62 -1.55 6.39
N SER A 37 -8.72 -0.46 5.63
CA SER A 37 -9.90 -0.18 4.80
C SER A 37 -10.21 -1.33 3.84
N SER A 38 -9.17 -1.90 3.22
CA SER A 38 -9.37 -2.99 2.28
C SER A 38 -9.72 -4.32 2.93
N TYR A 39 -9.18 -4.59 4.12
CA TYR A 39 -9.51 -5.80 4.87
C TYR A 39 -10.96 -5.75 5.35
N LYS A 40 -11.40 -4.61 5.88
CA LYS A 40 -12.80 -4.40 6.30
C LYS A 40 -13.77 -4.64 5.15
N GLU A 41 -13.45 -4.13 3.96
CA GLU A 41 -14.27 -4.34 2.76
C GLU A 41 -14.31 -5.81 2.34
N PHE A 42 -13.19 -6.53 2.43
CA PHE A 42 -13.07 -7.94 2.07
C PHE A 42 -13.80 -8.85 3.07
N ALA A 43 -13.51 -8.69 4.36
CA ALA A 43 -14.00 -9.55 5.43
C ALA A 43 -15.38 -9.14 5.96
N LYS A 44 -15.92 -8.00 5.52
CA LYS A 44 -17.22 -7.44 5.97
C LYS A 44 -17.32 -7.28 7.49
N THR A 45 -16.23 -6.81 8.11
CA THR A 45 -16.13 -6.57 9.56
C THR A 45 -15.36 -5.28 9.84
N ASP A 46 -15.66 -4.63 10.95
CA ASP A 46 -14.90 -3.49 11.48
C ASP A 46 -13.86 -3.91 12.55
N GLU A 47 -13.89 -5.17 12.97
CA GLU A 47 -13.09 -5.72 14.08
C GLU A 47 -11.68 -6.15 13.63
N ILE A 48 -10.87 -5.19 13.18
CA ILE A 48 -9.48 -5.45 12.74
C ILE A 48 -8.44 -4.51 13.38
N LYS A 49 -8.89 -3.58 14.23
CA LYS A 49 -8.05 -2.49 14.74
C LYS A 49 -6.83 -2.98 15.53
N GLU A 50 -6.98 -4.04 16.33
CA GLU A 50 -5.89 -4.60 17.12
C GLU A 50 -4.82 -5.27 16.24
N GLN A 51 -5.25 -5.98 15.20
CA GLN A 51 -4.38 -6.62 14.21
C GLN A 51 -3.62 -5.56 13.40
N ILE A 52 -4.27 -4.45 13.02
CA ILE A 52 -3.62 -3.33 12.32
C ILE A 52 -2.62 -2.61 13.24
N ASN A 53 -2.97 -2.40 14.51
CA ASN A 53 -2.07 -1.76 15.47
C ASN A 53 -0.80 -2.60 15.71
N SER A 54 -0.97 -3.92 15.86
CA SER A 54 0.14 -4.86 16.06
C SER A 54 0.93 -5.19 14.79
N LEU A 55 0.41 -4.87 13.60
CA LEU A 55 1.12 -5.05 12.33
C LEU A 55 2.40 -4.21 12.30
N VAL A 56 3.55 -4.86 12.15
CA VAL A 56 4.85 -4.23 11.92
C VAL A 56 5.16 -4.25 10.43
N ILE A 57 5.52 -3.09 9.90
CA ILE A 57 5.92 -2.89 8.51
C ILE A 57 7.30 -2.23 8.50
N GLU A 58 8.29 -2.91 7.94
CA GLU A 58 9.67 -2.45 7.88
C GLU A 58 10.15 -2.41 6.42
N PRO A 59 10.32 -1.22 5.82
CA PRO A 59 10.94 -1.10 4.50
C PRO A 59 12.45 -1.40 4.62
N LEU A 60 12.95 -2.41 3.89
CA LEU A 60 14.35 -2.87 4.02
C LEU A 60 15.24 -2.39 2.88
N LYS A 61 14.85 -2.70 1.63
CA LYS A 61 15.62 -2.34 0.42
C LYS A 61 14.68 -1.74 -0.59
N MET A 62 14.33 -0.48 -0.35
CA MET A 62 13.35 0.25 -1.16
C MET A 62 14.01 1.20 -2.13
N LYS A 63 13.40 1.36 -3.30
CA LYS A 63 13.71 2.40 -4.27
C LYS A 63 12.44 3.13 -4.66
N LYS A 64 12.60 4.44 -4.91
CA LYS A 64 11.57 5.25 -5.56
C LYS A 64 11.51 4.89 -7.04
N THR A 65 10.30 4.81 -7.59
CA THR A 65 10.06 4.80 -9.04
C THR A 65 8.90 5.72 -9.39
N ILE A 66 8.83 6.18 -10.63
CA ILE A 66 7.73 7.02 -11.13
C ILE A 66 6.99 6.21 -12.19
N VAL A 67 5.66 6.14 -12.08
CA VAL A 67 4.82 5.40 -13.03
C VAL A 67 3.87 6.36 -13.73
N PHE A 68 3.92 6.35 -15.06
CA PHE A 68 2.99 7.09 -15.92
C PHE A 68 1.83 6.19 -16.28
N HIS A 69 0.69 6.37 -15.62
CA HIS A 69 -0.50 5.59 -15.89
C HIS A 69 -1.45 6.36 -16.84
N GLN A 70 -1.74 5.79 -18.00
CA GLN A 70 -2.44 6.47 -19.10
C GLN A 70 -3.97 6.52 -18.91
N LEU A 71 -4.50 7.69 -18.58
CA LEU A 71 -5.83 8.14 -19.01
C LEU A 71 -5.81 9.66 -19.19
N LYS A 72 -5.26 10.12 -20.32
CA LYS A 72 -5.48 11.40 -21.05
C LYS A 72 -5.50 12.77 -20.31
N LYS A 73 -5.44 12.86 -18.97
CA LYS A 73 -5.53 14.13 -18.21
C LYS A 73 -4.51 14.30 -17.09
N VAL A 74 -3.75 13.27 -16.72
CA VAL A 74 -2.73 13.37 -15.67
C VAL A 74 -1.35 13.41 -16.34
N LYS A 75 -0.82 14.62 -16.57
CA LYS A 75 0.57 14.83 -17.05
C LYS A 75 1.63 14.54 -15.96
N THR A 76 1.21 14.21 -14.74
CA THR A 76 2.07 13.99 -13.60
C THR A 76 2.23 12.49 -13.32
N GLY A 77 3.47 12.03 -13.26
CA GLY A 77 3.77 10.65 -12.87
C GLY A 77 3.41 10.41 -11.40
N MET A 78 2.98 9.19 -11.07
CA MET A 78 2.71 8.78 -9.69
C MET A 78 4.01 8.27 -9.05
N ASN A 79 4.36 8.79 -7.87
CA ASN A 79 5.43 8.21 -7.07
C ASN A 79 5.02 6.80 -6.61
N ALA A 80 5.95 5.86 -6.68
CA ALA A 80 5.73 4.48 -6.34
C ALA A 80 6.95 3.89 -5.62
N ASN A 81 6.69 2.86 -4.84
CA ASN A 81 7.65 2.23 -3.94
C ASN A 81 7.94 0.81 -4.41
N LEU A 82 9.18 0.50 -4.74
CA LEU A 82 9.57 -0.82 -5.24
C LEU A 82 10.71 -1.36 -4.38
N GLY A 83 10.61 -2.60 -3.90
CA GLY A 83 11.66 -3.13 -3.05
C GLY A 83 11.26 -4.29 -2.16
N ILE A 84 12.07 -4.52 -1.13
CA ILE A 84 11.84 -5.55 -0.11
C ILE A 84 11.27 -4.88 1.13
N ILE A 85 10.16 -5.44 1.62
CA ILE A 85 9.47 -5.03 2.84
C ILE A 85 9.33 -6.25 3.74
N LYS A 86 9.55 -6.06 5.04
CA LYS A 86 9.31 -7.08 6.06
C LYS A 86 7.97 -6.75 6.73
N LEU A 87 7.13 -7.77 6.84
CA LEU A 87 5.81 -7.70 7.47
C LEU A 87 5.77 -8.70 8.62
N GLN A 88 5.27 -8.28 9.78
CA GLN A 88 5.05 -9.16 10.92
C GLN A 88 3.72 -8.77 11.58
N GLY A 89 2.88 -9.74 11.91
CA GLY A 89 1.56 -9.46 12.46
C GLY A 89 0.65 -10.68 12.40
N ASP A 90 -0.65 -10.42 12.49
CA ASP A 90 -1.69 -11.45 12.42
C ASP A 90 -1.61 -12.27 11.11
N LYS A 91 -1.76 -13.59 11.23
CA LYS A 91 -1.59 -14.52 10.11
C LYS A 91 -2.61 -14.29 9.01
N GLU A 92 -3.88 -14.11 9.35
CA GLU A 92 -4.96 -13.93 8.35
C GLU A 92 -4.79 -12.60 7.62
N LEU A 93 -4.42 -11.55 8.35
CA LEU A 93 -4.10 -10.25 7.78
C LEU A 93 -2.91 -10.32 6.81
N LEU A 94 -1.83 -11.02 7.17
CA LEU A 94 -0.67 -11.21 6.30
C LEU A 94 -1.03 -12.01 5.05
N GLU A 95 -1.79 -13.10 5.18
CA GLU A 95 -2.27 -13.88 4.03
C GLU A 95 -3.14 -13.05 3.09
N PHE A 96 -4.01 -12.21 3.65
CA PHE A 96 -4.81 -11.27 2.87
C PHE A 96 -3.92 -10.30 2.10
N VAL A 97 -2.93 -9.67 2.75
CA VAL A 97 -2.03 -8.71 2.11
C VAL A 97 -1.24 -9.35 0.96
N VAL A 98 -0.76 -10.58 1.13
CA VAL A 98 -0.04 -11.31 0.08
C VAL A 98 -0.95 -11.60 -1.12
N LYS A 99 -2.20 -12.03 -0.89
CA LYS A 99 -3.15 -12.39 -1.96
C LYS A 99 -3.74 -11.16 -2.67
N ALA A 100 -4.18 -10.17 -1.90
CA ALA A 100 -4.85 -8.98 -2.42
C ALA A 100 -3.86 -7.96 -3.01
N GLY A 101 -2.60 -8.02 -2.58
CA GLY A 101 -1.59 -7.00 -2.84
C GLY A 101 -1.65 -5.85 -1.84
N LEU A 102 -0.59 -5.05 -1.85
CA LEU A 102 -0.30 -4.01 -0.87
C LEU A 102 -0.50 -2.60 -1.44
N GLY A 103 -1.18 -1.74 -0.69
CA GLY A 103 -1.45 -0.34 -1.06
C GLY A 103 -2.63 -0.16 -2.01
N SER A 104 -2.53 0.84 -2.88
CA SER A 104 -3.59 1.34 -3.76
C SER A 104 -3.44 0.87 -5.21
N ARG A 105 -4.52 1.02 -6.00
CA ARG A 105 -4.56 0.71 -7.44
C ARG A 105 -4.19 -0.76 -7.78
N ARG A 106 -4.44 -1.68 -6.86
CA ARG A 106 -4.02 -3.10 -6.98
C ARG A 106 -4.61 -3.81 -8.21
N SER A 107 -5.88 -3.51 -8.54
CA SER A 107 -6.55 -3.99 -9.76
C SER A 107 -5.94 -3.48 -11.07
N MET A 108 -5.00 -2.54 -11.01
CA MET A 108 -4.31 -1.95 -12.16
C MET A 108 -2.86 -2.44 -12.30
N GLY A 109 -2.49 -3.52 -11.58
CA GLY A 109 -1.17 -4.13 -11.64
C GLY A 109 -0.16 -3.63 -10.60
N PHE A 110 -0.62 -2.98 -9.52
CA PHE A 110 0.25 -2.45 -8.46
C PHE A 110 0.17 -3.29 -7.17
N GLY A 111 1.22 -3.22 -6.34
CA GLY A 111 1.22 -3.79 -5.00
C GLY A 111 1.43 -5.31 -4.91
N MET A 112 1.77 -6.00 -6.00
CA MET A 112 1.95 -7.46 -5.98
C MET A 112 3.19 -7.84 -5.17
N LEU A 113 3.04 -8.80 -4.27
CA LEU A 113 4.09 -9.30 -3.40
C LEU A 113 4.54 -10.70 -3.83
N GLU A 114 5.81 -10.99 -3.55
CA GLU A 114 6.37 -12.33 -3.56
C GLU A 114 6.94 -12.57 -2.16
N VAL A 115 6.60 -13.70 -1.56
CA VAL A 115 7.08 -14.06 -0.22
C VAL A 115 8.45 -14.72 -0.37
N ILE A 116 9.45 -14.14 0.29
CA ILE A 116 10.80 -14.71 0.41
C ILE A 116 10.97 -15.21 1.84
N GLY A 117 11.31 -16.49 1.99
CA GLY A 117 11.53 -17.16 3.27
C GLY A 117 12.98 -17.09 3.72
#